data_AF-A0A1J6I132-F1
#
_entry.id   AF-A0A1J6I132-F1
#
_cell.length_a   1.000
_cell.length_b   1.000
_cell.length_c   1.000
_cell.angle_alpha   90.00
_cell.angle_beta   90.00
_cell.angle_gamma   90.00
#
_symmetry.space_group_name_H-M   'P 1'
#
loop_
_entity.id
_entity.type
_entity.pdbx_description
1 polymer ?
#
loop_
_entity_poly.entity_id
_entity_poly.type
_entity_poly.pdbx_seq_one_letter_code
_entity_poly.pdbx_strand_id
1 'polypeptide(L)'
;MTAAYQFRATFPAAILSIGLAINVASAESGPHDARDWIISGTELIKALEGKSDDGALQNEAGRIMSAARGSAYIAGVADATSGTRWCGAGSVLPHELTDRVYTHLRSVTPERLQGRASTLVIERLAAIYPCPAN
;
A
#
# COMPACT_ATOMS: atom_id res chain seq x y z
N MET A 1 -86.38 -10.62 16.49
CA MET A 1 -85.79 -9.33 16.03
C MET A 1 -84.50 -9.69 15.31
N THR A 2 -84.52 -9.79 13.98
CA THR A 2 -83.91 -8.81 13.01
C THR A 2 -82.44 -8.52 13.32
N ALA A 3 -81.46 -8.59 12.41
CA ALA A 3 -81.42 -8.75 10.96
C ALA A 3 -79.99 -9.20 10.55
N ALA A 4 -79.86 -9.72 9.32
CA ALA A 4 -78.58 -9.98 8.65
C ALA A 4 -77.78 -8.70 8.40
N TYR A 5 -76.45 -8.77 8.36
CA TYR A 5 -75.63 -7.84 7.58
C TYR A 5 -74.28 -8.48 7.21
N GLN A 6 -74.14 -8.82 5.92
CA GLN A 6 -72.85 -9.02 5.26
C GLN A 6 -72.33 -7.63 4.86
N PHE A 7 -71.09 -7.31 5.19
CA PHE A 7 -70.35 -6.23 4.54
C PHE A 7 -68.95 -6.69 4.17
N ARG A 8 -68.73 -6.83 2.86
CA ARG A 8 -67.41 -6.86 2.23
C ARG A 8 -66.74 -5.52 2.49
N ALA A 9 -65.52 -5.53 3.04
CA ALA A 9 -64.61 -4.39 3.01
C ALA A 9 -63.19 -4.90 2.76
N THR A 10 -62.78 -4.83 1.49
CA THR A 10 -61.45 -4.48 0.99
C THR A 10 -60.24 -4.72 1.91
N PHE A 11 -59.37 -5.65 1.54
CA PHE A 11 -57.99 -5.74 2.04
C PHE A 11 -57.17 -4.57 1.48
N PRO A 12 -56.66 -3.61 2.29
CA PRO A 12 -55.49 -2.86 1.87
C PRO A 12 -54.29 -3.76 2.10
N ALA A 13 -53.64 -4.16 1.01
CA ALA A 13 -52.32 -4.76 1.03
C ALA A 13 -51.33 -3.76 1.62
N ALA A 14 -51.09 -3.83 2.93
CA ALA A 14 -49.97 -3.15 3.56
C ALA A 14 -48.72 -3.99 3.29
N ILE A 15 -48.08 -3.75 2.14
CA ILE A 15 -46.75 -4.28 1.83
C ILE A 15 -45.78 -3.59 2.80
N LEU A 16 -45.40 -4.31 3.85
CA LEU A 16 -44.35 -3.88 4.78
C LEU A 16 -43.00 -4.04 4.04
N SER A 17 -42.62 -3.03 3.27
CA SER A 17 -41.29 -2.97 2.66
C SER A 17 -40.25 -2.79 3.77
N ILE A 18 -39.71 -3.91 4.26
CA ILE A 18 -38.49 -3.92 5.08
C ILE A 18 -37.35 -3.50 4.15
N GLY A 19 -37.09 -2.19 4.10
CA GLY A 19 -35.92 -1.64 3.44
C GLY A 19 -34.67 -2.13 4.17
N LEU A 20 -34.04 -3.17 3.65
CA LEU A 20 -32.70 -3.58 4.06
C LEU A 20 -31.75 -2.45 3.63
N ALA A 21 -31.48 -1.50 4.54
CA ALA A 21 -30.50 -0.46 4.31
C ALA A 21 -29.12 -1.12 4.26
N ILE A 22 -28.68 -1.46 3.05
CA ILE A 22 -27.32 -1.86 2.77
C ILE A 22 -26.48 -0.61 3.00
N ASN A 23 -25.87 -0.49 4.19
CA ASN A 23 -24.84 0.51 4.42
C ASN A 23 -23.65 0.11 3.55
N VAL A 24 -23.61 0.65 2.33
CA VAL A 24 -22.41 0.64 1.51
C VAL A 24 -21.44 1.56 2.24
N ALA A 25 -20.52 0.98 2.99
CA ALA A 25 -19.35 1.70 3.45
C ALA A 25 -18.58 2.11 2.19
N SER A 26 -18.68 3.38 1.81
CA SER A 26 -17.76 3.95 0.83
C SER A 26 -16.37 3.86 1.41
N ALA A 27 -15.53 2.99 0.84
CA ALA A 27 -14.10 3.08 1.06
C ALA A 27 -13.67 4.44 0.47
N GLU A 28 -13.34 5.41 1.32
CA GLU A 28 -12.73 6.66 0.86
C GLU A 28 -11.36 6.33 0.28
N SER A 29 -11.30 6.16 -1.03
CA SER A 29 -10.05 6.22 -1.76
C SER A 29 -9.54 7.66 -1.69
N GLY A 30 -8.71 7.96 -0.67
CA GLY A 30 -7.83 9.12 -0.72
C GLY A 30 -7.05 9.11 -2.05
N PRO A 31 -6.57 10.26 -2.57
CA PRO A 31 -6.27 10.48 -3.98
C PRO A 31 -5.31 9.43 -4.56
N HIS A 32 -5.89 8.32 -5.01
CA HIS A 32 -5.22 7.18 -5.61
C HIS A 32 -5.22 7.32 -7.14
N ASP A 33 -5.93 8.32 -7.66
CA ASP A 33 -6.32 8.46 -9.07
C ASP A 33 -5.31 9.19 -9.96
N ALA A 34 -4.13 9.59 -9.46
CA ALA A 34 -3.16 10.35 -10.27
C ALA A 34 -1.70 9.84 -10.24
N ARG A 35 -1.38 8.80 -9.46
CA ARG A 35 0.00 8.28 -9.40
C ARG A 35 0.24 7.17 -10.41
N ASP A 36 1.43 7.19 -11.03
CA ASP A 36 1.90 6.18 -11.99
C ASP A 36 2.91 5.18 -11.38
N TRP A 37 3.10 5.21 -10.05
CA TRP A 37 4.05 4.34 -9.33
C TRP A 37 3.38 3.34 -8.40
N ILE A 38 3.94 2.11 -8.36
CA ILE A 38 3.42 1.00 -7.55
C ILE A 38 3.66 1.21 -6.05
N ILE A 39 4.87 1.63 -5.66
CA ILE A 39 5.27 1.80 -4.25
C ILE A 39 5.79 3.22 -4.04
N SER A 40 5.22 3.92 -3.05
CA SER A 40 5.67 5.20 -2.52
C SER A 40 6.73 5.01 -1.43
N GLY A 41 7.47 6.07 -1.09
CA GLY A 41 8.43 6.03 0.02
C GLY A 41 7.78 5.59 1.34
N THR A 42 6.59 6.09 1.65
CA THR A 42 5.82 5.71 2.85
C THR A 42 5.47 4.23 2.86
N GLU A 43 4.97 3.70 1.74
CA GLU A 43 4.62 2.27 1.61
C GLU A 43 5.87 1.39 1.73
N LEU A 44 7.01 1.82 1.19
CA LEU A 44 8.27 1.08 1.31
C LEU A 44 8.76 1.03 2.77
N ILE A 45 8.69 2.14 3.52
CA ILE A 45 9.02 2.14 4.95
C ILE A 45 8.13 1.13 5.71
N LYS A 46 6.80 1.19 5.49
CA LYS A 46 5.87 0.26 6.14
C LYS A 46 6.22 -1.18 5.82
N ALA A 47 6.51 -1.49 4.55
CA ALA A 47 6.90 -2.84 4.14
C ALA A 47 8.15 -3.31 4.88
N LEU A 48 9.20 -2.50 4.92
CA LEU A 48 10.46 -2.81 5.62
C LEU A 48 10.29 -2.97 7.13
N GLU A 49 9.36 -2.23 7.74
CA GLU A 49 8.97 -2.38 9.14
C GLU A 49 8.10 -3.63 9.39
N GLY A 50 7.82 -4.43 8.36
CA GLY A 50 6.99 -5.63 8.45
C GLY A 50 5.50 -5.32 8.61
N LYS A 51 5.06 -4.11 8.22
CA LYS A 51 3.66 -3.67 8.30
C LYS A 51 2.98 -3.83 6.95
N SER A 52 1.69 -4.15 6.94
CA SER A 52 0.86 -4.18 5.73
C SER A 52 -0.40 -3.36 5.95
N ASP A 53 -0.90 -2.74 4.89
CA ASP A 53 -2.10 -1.89 4.94
C ASP A 53 -3.40 -2.71 5.01
N ASP A 54 -3.32 -4.02 4.80
CA ASP A 54 -4.47 -4.93 4.73
C ASP A 54 -4.91 -5.48 6.10
N GLY A 55 -4.17 -5.22 7.19
CA GLY A 55 -4.53 -5.60 8.58
C GLY A 55 -4.65 -7.12 8.85
N ALA A 56 -4.74 -7.95 7.81
CA ALA A 56 -4.90 -9.39 7.84
C ALA A 56 -3.59 -10.14 8.15
N LEU A 57 -2.45 -9.46 8.03
CA LEU A 57 -1.11 -10.03 8.15
C LEU A 57 -0.36 -9.53 9.41
N GLN A 58 -1.07 -9.30 10.51
CA GLN A 58 -0.49 -8.88 11.80
C GLN A 58 0.22 -10.00 12.58
N ASN A 59 0.39 -11.18 11.97
CA ASN A 59 1.14 -12.29 12.54
C ASN A 59 2.60 -12.30 12.03
N GLU A 60 3.43 -13.15 12.64
CA GLU A 60 4.86 -13.22 12.30
C GLU A 60 5.11 -13.53 10.82
N ALA A 61 4.31 -14.41 10.20
CA ALA A 61 4.43 -14.73 8.79
C ALA A 61 4.14 -13.50 7.91
N GLY A 62 3.12 -12.71 8.26
CA GLY A 62 2.79 -11.46 7.60
C GLY A 62 3.89 -10.41 7.70
N ARG A 63 4.48 -10.28 8.90
CA ARG A 63 5.63 -9.42 9.15
C ARG A 63 6.83 -9.78 8.27
N ILE A 64 7.17 -11.07 8.22
CA ILE A 64 8.26 -11.60 7.38
C ILE A 64 7.98 -11.32 5.90
N MET A 65 6.76 -11.60 5.42
CA MET A 65 6.39 -11.40 4.02
C MET A 65 6.43 -9.93 3.62
N SER A 66 5.96 -9.02 4.48
CA SER A 66 6.01 -7.58 4.19
C SER A 66 7.45 -7.07 4.14
N ALA A 67 8.29 -7.47 5.10
CA ALA A 67 9.72 -7.14 5.09
C ALA A 67 10.42 -7.69 3.84
N ALA A 68 10.14 -8.94 3.47
CA ALA A 68 10.68 -9.55 2.26
C ALA A 68 10.24 -8.80 0.99
N ARG A 69 8.99 -8.35 0.91
CA ARG A 69 8.50 -7.51 -0.19
C ARG A 69 9.27 -6.19 -0.28
N GLY A 70 9.52 -5.53 0.84
CA GLY A 70 10.31 -4.29 0.91
C GLY A 70 11.75 -4.50 0.42
N SER A 71 12.43 -5.53 0.92
CA SER A 71 13.79 -5.87 0.49
C SER A 71 13.85 -6.26 -1.00
N ALA A 72 12.87 -7.02 -1.50
CA ALA A 72 12.79 -7.40 -2.90
C ALA A 72 12.59 -6.19 -3.83
N TYR A 73 11.78 -5.20 -3.41
CA TYR A 73 11.62 -3.96 -4.15
C TYR A 73 12.96 -3.20 -4.29
N ILE A 74 13.72 -3.10 -3.20
CA ILE A 74 15.06 -2.47 -3.20
C ILE A 74 16.01 -3.21 -4.13
N ALA A 75 16.07 -4.55 -4.04
CA ALA A 75 16.91 -5.37 -4.89
C ALA A 75 16.56 -5.18 -6.38
N GLY A 76 15.28 -5.17 -6.74
CA GLY A 76 14.86 -4.93 -8.13
C GLY A 76 15.25 -3.56 -8.67
N VAL A 77 15.13 -2.50 -7.86
CA VAL A 77 15.60 -1.16 -8.24
C VAL A 77 17.13 -1.13 -8.36
N ALA A 78 17.84 -1.77 -7.43
CA ALA A 78 19.29 -1.85 -7.41
C ALA A 78 19.82 -2.55 -8.68
N ASP A 79 19.29 -3.72 -9.01
CA ASP A 79 19.68 -4.47 -10.21
C ASP A 79 19.37 -3.69 -11.50
N ALA A 80 18.18 -3.09 -11.59
CA ALA A 80 17.76 -2.34 -12.77
C ALA A 80 18.61 -1.08 -13.05
N THR A 81 19.38 -0.60 -12.06
CA THR A 81 20.12 0.67 -12.15
C THR A 81 21.62 0.53 -11.88
N SER A 82 22.09 -0.69 -11.65
CA SER A 82 23.51 -0.98 -11.43
C SER A 82 24.33 -0.70 -12.68
N GLY A 83 25.57 -0.25 -12.50
CA GLY A 83 26.51 0.08 -13.57
C GLY A 83 26.21 1.39 -14.30
N THR A 84 25.09 2.06 -14.00
CA THR A 84 24.71 3.33 -14.64
C THR A 84 24.39 4.42 -13.63
N ARG A 85 23.57 4.14 -12.62
CA ARG A 85 23.19 5.12 -11.59
C ARG A 85 23.97 4.94 -10.29
N TRP A 86 24.44 3.73 -10.04
CA TRP A 86 25.30 3.36 -8.91
C TRP A 86 26.15 2.14 -9.31
N CYS A 87 27.27 1.91 -8.61
CA CYS A 87 28.24 0.86 -8.98
C CYS A 87 28.65 0.00 -7.77
N GLY A 88 29.21 -1.18 -8.02
CA GLY A 88 29.68 -2.08 -6.95
C GLY A 88 28.66 -3.11 -6.45
N ALA A 89 27.64 -3.45 -7.24
CA ALA A 89 26.63 -4.46 -6.87
C ALA A 89 27.24 -5.82 -6.47
N GLY A 90 28.35 -6.23 -7.07
CA GLY A 90 29.04 -7.48 -6.71
C GLY A 90 29.82 -7.43 -5.39
N SER A 91 29.94 -6.27 -4.76
CA SER A 91 30.71 -6.04 -3.53
C SER A 91 29.88 -5.63 -2.32
N VAL A 92 28.55 -5.52 -2.48
CA VAL A 92 27.66 -5.05 -1.42
C VAL A 92 26.62 -6.12 -1.11
N LEU A 93 26.45 -6.43 0.17
CA LEU A 93 25.47 -7.42 0.61
C LEU A 93 24.04 -6.85 0.46
N PRO A 94 23.04 -7.65 0.02
CA PRO A 94 21.68 -7.16 -0.17
C PRO A 94 21.05 -6.52 1.08
N HIS A 95 21.39 -7.01 2.27
CA HIS A 95 20.89 -6.44 3.53
C HIS A 95 21.53 -5.07 3.85
N GLU A 96 22.76 -4.81 3.40
CA GLU A 96 23.35 -3.47 3.52
C GLU A 96 22.63 -2.46 2.64
N LEU A 97 22.23 -2.84 1.43
CA LEU A 97 21.40 -1.97 0.57
C LEU A 97 20.09 -1.62 1.28
N THR A 98 19.44 -2.63 1.85
CA THR A 98 18.18 -2.46 2.59
C THR A 98 18.36 -1.51 3.76
N ASP A 99 19.39 -1.70 4.59
CA ASP A 99 19.68 -0.87 5.76
C ASP A 99 19.97 0.60 5.40
N ARG A 100 20.85 0.81 4.41
CA ARG A 100 21.25 2.17 3.98
C ARG A 100 20.10 2.93 3.33
N VAL A 101 19.24 2.23 2.60
CA VAL A 101 18.02 2.80 2.00
C VAL A 101 16.99 3.11 3.09
N TYR A 102 16.71 2.17 3.99
CA TYR A 102 15.77 2.40 5.10
C TYR A 102 16.17 3.64 5.92
N THR A 103 17.45 3.74 6.28
CA THR A 103 18.00 4.89 7.00
C THR A 103 17.78 6.20 6.24
N HIS A 104 17.97 6.21 4.91
CA HIS A 104 17.70 7.39 4.10
C HIS A 104 16.20 7.74 4.06
N LEU A 105 15.33 6.75 3.87
CA LEU A 105 13.87 6.95 3.86
C LEU A 105 13.37 7.56 5.17
N ARG A 106 13.95 7.18 6.31
CA ARG A 106 13.63 7.75 7.63
C ARG A 106 14.10 9.20 7.81
N SER A 107 14.98 9.70 6.94
CA SER A 107 15.54 11.06 7.00
C SER A 107 14.91 12.05 6.03
N VAL A 108 14.18 11.58 5.01
CA VAL A 108 13.52 12.46 4.03
C VAL A 108 12.21 13.03 4.58
N THR A 109 11.76 14.15 4.02
CA THR A 109 10.52 14.81 4.47
C THR A 109 9.27 13.98 4.12
N PRO A 110 8.17 14.13 4.87
CA PRO A 110 6.91 13.42 4.60
C PRO A 110 6.38 13.63 3.18
N GLU A 111 6.57 14.82 2.60
CA GLU A 111 6.12 15.15 1.24
C GLU A 111 6.88 14.32 0.20
N ARG A 112 8.20 14.15 0.38
CA ARG A 112 9.02 13.32 -0.51
C ARG A 112 8.62 11.85 -0.44
N LEU A 113 8.20 11.38 0.74
CA LEU A 113 7.77 9.99 0.95
C LEU A 113 6.46 9.64 0.22
N GLN A 114 5.66 10.63 -0.17
CA GLN A 114 4.45 10.37 -0.98
C GLN A 114 4.79 10.04 -2.44
N GLY A 115 5.98 10.40 -2.91
CA GLY A 115 6.45 10.12 -4.27
C GLY A 115 6.94 8.68 -4.47
N ARG A 116 7.30 8.36 -5.72
CA ARG A 116 7.84 7.07 -6.15
C ARG A 116 9.06 6.64 -5.33
N ALA A 117 8.99 5.48 -4.67
CA ALA A 117 10.07 4.97 -3.82
C ALA A 117 11.39 4.75 -4.57
N SER A 118 11.33 4.25 -5.83
CA SER A 118 12.54 3.97 -6.60
C SER A 118 13.44 5.18 -6.77
N THR A 119 12.89 6.40 -6.84
CA THR A 119 13.69 7.64 -6.94
C THR A 119 14.55 7.82 -5.69
N LEU A 120 13.99 7.59 -4.50
CA LEU A 120 14.69 7.71 -3.22
C LEU A 120 15.73 6.58 -3.04
N VAL A 121 15.40 5.37 -3.50
CA VAL A 121 16.36 4.24 -3.52
C VAL A 121 17.56 4.61 -4.40
N ILE A 122 17.34 5.02 -5.65
CA ILE A 122 18.40 5.38 -6.60
C ILE A 122 19.24 6.54 -6.07
N GLU A 123 18.62 7.58 -5.53
CA GLU A 123 19.32 8.72 -4.90
C GLU A 123 20.28 8.24 -3.83
N ARG A 124 19.83 7.37 -2.92
CA ARG A 124 20.68 6.86 -1.85
C ARG A 124 21.82 6.01 -2.37
N LEU A 125 21.55 5.09 -3.30
CA LEU A 125 22.58 4.23 -3.88
C LEU A 125 23.63 5.04 -4.65
N ALA A 126 23.20 6.01 -5.45
CA ALA A 126 24.11 6.90 -6.17
C ALA A 126 25.00 7.73 -5.24
N ALA A 127 24.46 8.16 -4.09
CA ALA A 127 25.20 8.95 -3.11
C ALA A 127 26.29 8.14 -2.37
N ILE A 128 26.04 6.86 -2.08
CA ILE A 128 26.96 6.03 -1.26
C ILE A 128 27.84 5.09 -2.10
N TYR A 129 27.45 4.83 -3.33
CA TYR A 129 28.16 3.97 -4.27
C TYR A 129 28.23 4.62 -5.66
N PRO A 130 28.88 5.80 -5.78
CA PRO A 130 28.97 6.50 -7.05
C PRO A 130 29.74 5.65 -8.06
N CYS A 131 29.31 5.73 -9.32
CA CYS A 131 30.10 5.17 -10.41
C CYS A 131 31.35 6.03 -10.67
N PRO A 132 32.48 5.43 -11.09
CA PRO A 132 33.66 6.19 -11.49
C PRO A 132 33.31 7.21 -12.58
N ALA A 133 33.96 8.38 -12.54
CA ALA A 133 33.96 9.27 -13.68
C ALA A 133 34.70 8.59 -14.84
N ASN A 134 34.08 8.55 -16.01
CA ASN A 134 34.70 8.04 -17.24
C ASN A 134 35.91 8.89 -17.66
#